data_AF-X0RGI3-F1
#
_entry.id   AF-X0RGI3-F1
#
_cell.length_a   1.000
_cell.length_b   1.000
_cell.length_c   1.000
_cell.angle_alpha   90.00
_cell.angle_beta   90.00
_cell.angle_gamma   90.00
#
_symmetry.space_group_name_H-M   'P 1'
#
loop_
_entity.id
_entity.type
_entity.pdbx_description
1 polymer ?
#
loop_
_entity_poly.entity_id
_entity_poly.type
_entity_poly.pdbx_seq_one_letter_code
_entity_poly.pdbx_strand_id
1 'polypeptide(L)'
;ENVALGDTALDSVQSGGTNNTVIGSKAGTAITTGDFNTAVGLCSQHSVTTAGSNVSIGANSLRDNVTGTANTALGHASLLVNTASNNTAAGWLSLSANTSGANNTALGATALDANTTASNNTAVGYSALGANTTGAQNTAVGQGALQINTEGANNVAVGGTALKCNTTGGGNVAVGKDALFTNTTGASNVAVGANALDSNTEGNNNIGVGASAGQAITTGSSNTAVGQNSLQATTTASNNTAIGLNSLYTNVTGAGNTGVGTSSLVLNTASNNTAVGFESLCKNSSGTSNTAVGKGSLKATLTTSENTGVGAGALNGNTGSCNTGVGSSALENVTGDSNTAVGRRALYLNTSGTLNTAVGICSSHAMTSGQQNISMGGSSLVANTTGSRNSALGQSSLSSNISGADNVAVGHGALSANTASENTAVGRASLQTNQTGTANVAVG
;
A
#
# COMPACT_ATOMS: atom_id res chain seq x y z
N GLU A 1 -7.79 -59.19 7.84
CA GLU A 1 -8.55 -59.75 8.98
C GLU A 1 -8.85 -58.63 9.97
N ASN A 2 -9.81 -58.80 10.89
CA ASN A 2 -10.11 -57.81 11.93
C ASN A 2 -9.34 -58.10 13.22
N VAL A 3 -8.97 -57.05 13.95
CA VAL A 3 -8.36 -57.11 15.28
C VAL A 3 -9.26 -56.37 16.26
N ALA A 4 -9.62 -57.01 17.37
CA ALA A 4 -10.44 -56.43 18.43
C ALA A 4 -9.81 -56.69 19.81
N LEU A 5 -9.72 -55.66 20.64
CA LEU A 5 -9.27 -55.76 22.03
C LEU A 5 -10.03 -54.78 22.93
N GLY A 6 -10.95 -55.28 23.74
CA GLY A 6 -11.70 -54.48 24.70
C GLY A 6 -13.14 -54.96 24.87
N ASP A 7 -13.80 -54.45 25.91
CA ASP A 7 -15.22 -54.70 26.15
C ASP A 7 -16.07 -54.16 24.99
N THR A 8 -16.92 -55.03 24.42
CA THR A 8 -17.77 -54.79 23.23
C THR A 8 -17.05 -54.25 21.97
N ALA A 9 -15.75 -54.48 21.80
CA ALA A 9 -15.03 -54.04 20.60
C ALA A 9 -15.45 -54.85 19.35
N LEU A 10 -15.88 -54.15 18.27
CA LEU A 10 -16.40 -54.73 17.01
C LEU A 10 -17.58 -55.70 17.16
N ASP A 11 -18.48 -55.47 18.11
CA ASP A 11 -19.61 -56.37 18.40
C ASP A 11 -20.68 -56.48 17.28
N SER A 12 -20.78 -55.49 16.38
CA SER A 12 -21.78 -55.46 15.29
C SER A 12 -21.24 -55.76 13.87
N VAL A 13 -20.00 -56.22 13.72
CA VAL A 13 -19.38 -56.50 12.40
C VAL A 13 -20.16 -57.55 11.60
N GLN A 14 -20.39 -57.24 10.33
CA GLN A 14 -21.09 -58.10 9.37
C GLN A 14 -20.16 -58.54 8.22
N SER A 15 -20.69 -59.38 7.33
CA SER A 15 -20.03 -59.70 6.07
C SER A 15 -19.77 -58.43 5.27
N GLY A 16 -18.50 -58.11 5.02
CA GLY A 16 -18.06 -56.88 4.35
C GLY A 16 -17.50 -55.79 5.25
N GLY A 17 -17.35 -56.00 6.57
CA GLY A 17 -16.62 -55.10 7.46
C GLY A 17 -15.23 -55.65 7.81
N THR A 18 -14.24 -55.47 6.94
CA THR A 18 -12.93 -56.16 7.01
C THR A 18 -11.73 -55.23 7.22
N ASN A 19 -10.62 -55.80 7.70
CA ASN A 19 -9.34 -55.12 7.92
C ASN A 19 -9.43 -53.96 8.94
N ASN A 20 -10.35 -54.07 9.90
CA ASN A 20 -10.53 -53.12 10.99
C ASN A 20 -9.63 -53.47 12.19
N THR A 21 -9.03 -52.47 12.83
CA THR A 21 -8.22 -52.60 14.06
C THR A 21 -8.83 -51.77 15.18
N VAL A 22 -9.33 -52.42 16.23
CA VAL A 22 -10.09 -51.76 17.29
C VAL A 22 -9.58 -52.14 18.69
N ILE A 23 -9.25 -51.12 19.49
CA ILE A 23 -8.66 -51.28 20.83
C ILE A 23 -9.34 -50.30 21.81
N GLY A 24 -10.18 -50.79 22.70
CA GLY A 24 -10.86 -49.99 23.73
C GLY A 24 -12.26 -50.49 24.05
N SER A 25 -12.78 -50.13 25.23
CA SER A 25 -14.18 -50.39 25.58
C SER A 25 -15.11 -49.56 24.69
N LYS A 26 -16.16 -50.20 24.15
CA LYS A 26 -17.18 -49.59 23.27
C LYS A 26 -16.63 -48.94 21.99
N ALA A 27 -15.41 -49.30 21.59
CA ALA A 27 -14.80 -48.82 20.36
C ALA A 27 -15.33 -49.61 19.16
N GLY A 28 -15.61 -48.92 18.04
CA GLY A 28 -16.05 -49.54 16.79
C GLY A 28 -17.33 -50.37 16.86
N THR A 29 -18.17 -50.20 17.89
CA THR A 29 -19.36 -51.03 18.15
C THR A 29 -20.33 -51.07 16.98
N ALA A 30 -20.62 -49.93 16.34
CA ALA A 30 -21.60 -49.89 15.25
C ALA A 30 -21.08 -50.37 13.88
N ILE A 31 -19.79 -50.71 13.73
CA ILE A 31 -19.18 -50.99 12.43
C ILE A 31 -19.83 -52.25 11.85
N THR A 32 -20.58 -52.12 10.75
CA THR A 32 -21.24 -53.24 10.07
C THR A 32 -20.47 -53.69 8.84
N THR A 33 -20.31 -52.78 7.86
CA THR A 33 -19.66 -53.04 6.56
C THR A 33 -18.59 -51.99 6.21
N GLY A 34 -18.10 -51.24 7.20
CA GLY A 34 -16.96 -50.35 7.01
C GLY A 34 -15.65 -51.13 6.99
N ASP A 35 -14.83 -50.97 5.96
CA ASP A 35 -13.49 -51.56 5.85
C ASP A 35 -12.39 -50.61 6.33
N PHE A 36 -11.21 -51.15 6.69
CA PHE A 36 -9.96 -50.40 6.93
C PHE A 36 -9.99 -49.33 8.03
N ASN A 37 -10.89 -49.43 9.01
CA ASN A 37 -10.94 -48.50 10.13
C ASN A 37 -9.94 -48.87 11.24
N THR A 38 -9.33 -47.86 11.86
CA THR A 38 -8.48 -48.01 13.06
C THR A 38 -9.08 -47.19 14.20
N ALA A 39 -9.51 -47.83 15.29
CA ALA A 39 -10.12 -47.15 16.44
C ALA A 39 -9.42 -47.51 17.75
N VAL A 40 -8.87 -46.52 18.46
CA VAL A 40 -8.10 -46.73 19.69
C VAL A 40 -8.58 -45.76 20.77
N GLY A 41 -9.23 -46.28 21.82
CA GLY A 41 -9.73 -45.51 22.96
C GLY A 41 -11.20 -45.77 23.28
N LEU A 42 -11.63 -45.35 24.49
CA LEU A 42 -13.01 -45.47 24.96
C LEU A 42 -13.99 -44.80 23.97
N CYS A 43 -14.99 -45.54 23.50
CA CYS A 43 -16.02 -45.06 22.56
C CYS A 43 -15.46 -44.44 21.25
N SER A 44 -14.24 -44.81 20.84
CA SER A 44 -13.68 -44.36 19.56
C SER A 44 -14.42 -45.03 18.40
N GLN A 45 -14.89 -44.26 17.41
CA GLN A 45 -15.77 -44.76 16.31
C GLN A 45 -17.03 -45.53 16.78
N HIS A 46 -17.66 -45.10 17.88
CA HIS A 46 -18.83 -45.79 18.47
C HIS A 46 -20.00 -46.01 17.49
N SER A 47 -20.29 -45.02 16.64
CA SER A 47 -21.49 -44.94 15.79
C SER A 47 -21.20 -45.05 14.28
N VAL A 48 -19.98 -45.47 13.90
CA VAL A 48 -19.61 -45.72 12.49
C VAL A 48 -20.29 -46.97 11.98
N THR A 49 -21.06 -46.91 10.89
CA THR A 49 -21.77 -48.08 10.34
C THR A 49 -21.09 -48.65 9.10
N THR A 50 -21.29 -48.01 7.95
CA THR A 50 -20.77 -48.44 6.64
C THR A 50 -19.50 -47.70 6.21
N ALA A 51 -19.05 -46.71 7.00
CA ALA A 51 -17.95 -45.85 6.61
C ALA A 51 -16.58 -46.55 6.82
N GLY A 52 -15.70 -46.42 5.82
CA GLY A 52 -14.37 -47.03 5.83
C GLY A 52 -13.21 -46.03 5.85
N SER A 53 -12.00 -46.59 6.03
CA SER A 53 -10.71 -45.90 6.03
C SER A 53 -10.55 -44.81 7.10
N ASN A 54 -11.28 -44.88 8.21
CA ASN A 54 -11.20 -43.88 9.29
C ASN A 54 -10.17 -44.28 10.36
N VAL A 55 -9.29 -43.35 10.73
CA VAL A 55 -8.33 -43.49 11.84
C VAL A 55 -8.79 -42.63 13.01
N SER A 56 -8.96 -43.23 14.19
CA SER A 56 -9.39 -42.54 15.40
C SER A 56 -8.57 -43.02 16.61
N ILE A 57 -7.89 -42.09 17.29
CA ILE A 57 -7.04 -42.38 18.45
C ILE A 57 -7.32 -41.37 19.56
N GLY A 58 -8.05 -41.80 20.58
CA GLY A 58 -8.47 -40.97 21.71
C GLY A 58 -9.89 -41.35 22.18
N ALA A 59 -10.19 -41.06 23.45
CA ALA A 59 -11.54 -41.29 23.96
C ALA A 59 -12.55 -40.35 23.27
N ASN A 60 -13.68 -40.91 22.83
CA ASN A 60 -14.71 -40.25 22.02
C ASN A 60 -14.24 -39.65 20.68
N SER A 61 -13.07 -40.02 20.14
CA SER A 61 -12.65 -39.55 18.81
C SER A 61 -13.49 -40.23 17.71
N LEU A 62 -13.93 -39.46 16.71
CA LEU A 62 -14.81 -39.94 15.62
C LEU A 62 -16.09 -40.65 16.11
N ARG A 63 -16.58 -40.34 17.32
CA ARG A 63 -17.63 -41.11 18.01
C ARG A 63 -18.90 -41.23 17.17
N ASP A 64 -19.44 -40.10 16.75
CA ASP A 64 -20.73 -40.00 16.07
C ASP A 64 -20.52 -39.79 14.57
N ASN A 65 -19.77 -40.69 13.94
CA ASN A 65 -19.41 -40.66 12.52
C ASN A 65 -20.18 -41.68 11.66
N VAL A 66 -21.43 -41.42 11.30
CA VAL A 66 -22.30 -42.45 10.67
C VAL A 66 -21.78 -42.93 9.30
N THR A 67 -21.44 -42.00 8.41
CA THR A 67 -21.15 -42.26 6.98
C THR A 67 -19.81 -41.69 6.48
N GLY A 68 -19.13 -40.87 7.27
CA GLY A 68 -17.92 -40.16 6.82
C GLY A 68 -16.72 -41.09 6.64
N THR A 69 -16.07 -41.04 5.49
CA THR A 69 -14.94 -41.92 5.12
C THR A 69 -13.60 -41.18 5.10
N ALA A 70 -12.50 -41.93 5.19
CA ALA A 70 -11.13 -41.40 5.07
C ALA A 70 -10.80 -40.25 6.05
N ASN A 71 -11.40 -40.25 7.24
CA ASN A 71 -11.15 -39.25 8.28
C ASN A 71 -10.01 -39.68 9.22
N THR A 72 -9.27 -38.71 9.75
CA THR A 72 -8.24 -38.93 10.79
C THR A 72 -8.55 -38.08 12.01
N ALA A 73 -8.74 -38.68 13.18
CA ALA A 73 -9.01 -38.00 14.44
C ALA A 73 -8.02 -38.46 15.53
N LEU A 74 -7.23 -37.55 16.08
CA LEU A 74 -6.28 -37.81 17.15
C LEU A 74 -6.58 -36.88 18.33
N GLY A 75 -6.65 -37.42 19.55
CA GLY A 75 -6.99 -36.68 20.77
C GLY A 75 -8.41 -36.94 21.30
N HIS A 76 -8.72 -36.42 22.48
CA HIS A 76 -10.02 -36.61 23.11
C HIS A 76 -11.10 -35.79 22.41
N ALA A 77 -12.16 -36.47 21.95
CA ALA A 77 -13.32 -35.88 21.28
C ALA A 77 -13.00 -35.02 20.04
N SER A 78 -11.92 -35.35 19.31
CA SER A 78 -11.69 -34.82 17.96
C SER A 78 -12.63 -35.51 16.94
N LEU A 79 -13.18 -34.73 15.99
CA LEU A 79 -14.31 -35.15 15.13
C LEU A 79 -15.45 -35.84 15.92
N LEU A 80 -15.82 -35.31 17.09
CA LEU A 80 -16.82 -35.95 17.96
C LEU A 80 -18.12 -36.29 17.21
N VAL A 81 -18.62 -35.35 16.40
CA VAL A 81 -19.79 -35.51 15.52
C VAL A 81 -19.37 -35.23 14.08
N ASN A 82 -19.61 -36.18 13.17
CA ASN A 82 -19.22 -36.02 11.76
C ASN A 82 -20.10 -36.85 10.80
N THR A 83 -20.39 -36.36 9.60
CA THR A 83 -20.96 -37.22 8.53
C THR A 83 -20.23 -37.11 7.18
N ALA A 84 -19.21 -36.27 7.12
CA ALA A 84 -18.43 -35.94 5.93
C ALA A 84 -17.10 -36.71 5.84
N SER A 85 -16.46 -36.65 4.67
CA SER A 85 -15.21 -37.38 4.39
C SER A 85 -13.97 -36.48 4.34
N ASN A 86 -12.80 -37.12 4.39
CA ASN A 86 -11.47 -36.53 4.20
C ASN A 86 -11.07 -35.45 5.24
N ASN A 87 -11.65 -35.48 6.44
CA ASN A 87 -11.31 -34.54 7.51
C ASN A 87 -10.16 -35.07 8.38
N THR A 88 -9.17 -34.22 8.65
CA THR A 88 -8.05 -34.52 9.56
C THR A 88 -8.10 -33.59 10.75
N ALA A 89 -8.16 -34.11 11.98
CA ALA A 89 -7.98 -33.31 13.18
C ALA A 89 -7.10 -33.97 14.23
N ALA A 90 -6.26 -33.17 14.89
CA ALA A 90 -5.38 -33.61 15.96
C ALA A 90 -5.38 -32.58 17.09
N GLY A 91 -5.93 -32.94 18.25
CA GLY A 91 -6.09 -32.04 19.38
C GLY A 91 -7.23 -32.46 20.32
N TRP A 92 -7.34 -31.77 21.45
CA TRP A 92 -8.52 -31.84 22.30
C TRP A 92 -9.65 -31.00 21.66
N LEU A 93 -10.81 -31.62 21.43
CA LEU A 93 -11.97 -31.01 20.77
C LEU A 93 -11.70 -30.39 19.37
N SER A 94 -10.67 -30.85 18.65
CA SER A 94 -10.44 -30.34 17.29
C SER A 94 -11.54 -30.84 16.33
N LEU A 95 -12.13 -29.92 15.57
CA LEU A 95 -13.22 -30.17 14.61
C LEU A 95 -14.43 -30.91 15.22
N SER A 96 -14.78 -30.64 16.48
CA SER A 96 -15.75 -31.45 17.23
C SER A 96 -17.21 -31.39 16.76
N ALA A 97 -17.65 -30.30 16.15
CA ALA A 97 -19.06 -30.06 15.78
C ALA A 97 -19.40 -30.31 14.29
N ASN A 98 -18.47 -30.89 13.52
CA ASN A 98 -18.48 -30.89 12.05
C ASN A 98 -19.52 -31.82 11.42
N THR A 99 -20.79 -31.39 11.40
CA THR A 99 -21.89 -32.20 10.84
C THR A 99 -21.66 -32.61 9.38
N SER A 100 -21.34 -31.69 8.47
CA SER A 100 -21.27 -32.00 7.02
C SER A 100 -20.10 -31.37 6.24
N GLY A 101 -19.17 -30.70 6.91
CA GLY A 101 -18.00 -30.09 6.27
C GLY A 101 -16.95 -31.13 5.83
N ALA A 102 -16.51 -31.10 4.58
CA ALA A 102 -15.51 -32.04 4.04
C ALA A 102 -14.13 -31.40 3.82
N ASN A 103 -13.09 -32.24 3.71
CA ASN A 103 -11.70 -31.82 3.40
C ASN A 103 -11.10 -30.79 4.38
N ASN A 104 -11.50 -30.80 5.64
CA ASN A 104 -11.00 -29.88 6.66
C ASN A 104 -9.78 -30.43 7.39
N THR A 105 -8.80 -29.57 7.72
CA THR A 105 -7.62 -29.89 8.54
C THR A 105 -7.63 -29.06 9.81
N ALA A 106 -7.55 -29.68 11.00
CA ALA A 106 -7.67 -29.02 12.31
C ALA A 106 -6.62 -29.53 13.31
N LEU A 107 -5.44 -28.90 13.36
CA LEU A 107 -4.29 -29.32 14.16
C LEU A 107 -4.06 -28.35 15.32
N GLY A 108 -4.54 -28.70 16.51
CA GLY A 108 -4.46 -27.89 17.72
C GLY A 108 -5.68 -28.12 18.62
N ALA A 109 -5.54 -27.86 19.93
CA ALA A 109 -6.69 -27.88 20.82
C ALA A 109 -7.70 -26.79 20.40
N THR A 110 -8.98 -27.16 20.34
CA THR A 110 -10.11 -26.33 19.86
C THR A 110 -9.89 -25.68 18.48
N ALA A 111 -9.12 -26.30 17.58
CA ALA A 111 -9.04 -25.85 16.18
C ALA A 111 -10.32 -26.25 15.44
N LEU A 112 -10.99 -25.31 14.75
CA LEU A 112 -12.27 -25.51 14.04
C LEU A 112 -13.39 -26.15 14.88
N ASP A 113 -13.43 -25.95 16.20
CA ASP A 113 -14.31 -26.71 17.10
C ASP A 113 -15.82 -26.43 16.89
N ALA A 114 -16.18 -25.22 16.44
CA ALA A 114 -17.56 -24.83 16.09
C ALA A 114 -17.96 -25.08 14.61
N ASN A 115 -17.07 -25.64 13.77
CA ASN A 115 -17.36 -25.88 12.35
C ASN A 115 -18.54 -26.84 12.21
N THR A 116 -19.57 -26.46 11.44
CA THR A 116 -20.74 -27.33 11.20
C THR A 116 -20.74 -27.85 9.77
N THR A 117 -20.85 -26.95 8.79
CA THR A 117 -21.05 -27.33 7.37
C THR A 117 -19.93 -26.87 6.43
N ALA A 118 -19.02 -26.01 6.89
CA ALA A 118 -17.98 -25.44 6.03
C ALA A 118 -16.93 -26.47 5.63
N SER A 119 -16.42 -26.36 4.39
CA SER A 119 -15.49 -27.31 3.78
C SER A 119 -14.20 -26.65 3.32
N ASN A 120 -13.15 -27.45 3.16
CA ASN A 120 -11.81 -27.06 2.67
C ASN A 120 -11.10 -26.01 3.55
N ASN A 121 -11.33 -26.04 4.87
CA ASN A 121 -10.65 -25.16 5.83
C ASN A 121 -9.38 -25.83 6.39
N THR A 122 -8.30 -25.05 6.55
CA THR A 122 -7.08 -25.48 7.25
C THR A 122 -6.89 -24.62 8.49
N ALA A 123 -6.86 -25.22 9.67
CA ALA A 123 -6.61 -24.58 10.96
C ALA A 123 -5.46 -25.29 11.68
N VAL A 124 -4.39 -24.56 11.98
CA VAL A 124 -3.18 -25.07 12.64
C VAL A 124 -2.79 -24.12 13.76
N GLY A 125 -3.06 -24.51 15.01
CA GLY A 125 -2.82 -23.70 16.20
C GLY A 125 -3.94 -23.83 17.24
N TYR A 126 -3.66 -23.41 18.47
CA TYR A 126 -4.67 -23.34 19.53
C TYR A 126 -5.76 -22.34 19.16
N SER A 127 -7.01 -22.78 19.13
CA SER A 127 -8.21 -22.01 18.78
C SER A 127 -8.17 -21.31 17.40
N ALA A 128 -7.40 -21.84 16.43
CA ALA A 128 -7.44 -21.37 15.05
C ALA A 128 -8.81 -21.69 14.41
N LEU A 129 -9.46 -20.71 13.77
CA LEU A 129 -10.82 -20.81 13.23
C LEU A 129 -11.89 -21.33 14.22
N GLY A 130 -11.72 -21.09 15.53
CA GLY A 130 -12.57 -21.69 16.58
C GLY A 130 -14.08 -21.43 16.43
N ALA A 131 -14.49 -20.21 16.05
CA ALA A 131 -15.90 -19.83 15.89
C ALA A 131 -16.47 -20.07 14.48
N ASN A 132 -15.70 -20.65 13.55
CA ASN A 132 -16.11 -20.82 12.16
C ASN A 132 -17.30 -21.77 12.06
N THR A 133 -18.41 -21.34 11.47
CA THR A 133 -19.61 -22.20 11.32
C THR A 133 -19.80 -22.62 9.86
N THR A 134 -19.84 -21.65 8.95
CA THR A 134 -20.13 -21.83 7.51
C THR A 134 -19.04 -21.29 6.58
N GLY A 135 -18.13 -20.44 7.07
CA GLY A 135 -17.04 -19.87 6.29
C GLY A 135 -16.09 -20.92 5.71
N ALA A 136 -15.98 -21.00 4.39
CA ALA A 136 -15.25 -22.05 3.66
C ALA A 136 -13.95 -21.54 3.02
N GLN A 137 -13.06 -22.47 2.66
CA GLN A 137 -11.79 -22.20 1.95
C GLN A 137 -10.85 -21.24 2.73
N ASN A 138 -10.90 -21.27 4.06
CA ASN A 138 -10.05 -20.46 4.93
C ASN A 138 -8.77 -21.22 5.34
N THR A 139 -7.64 -20.51 5.40
CA THR A 139 -6.37 -21.02 5.95
C THR A 139 -5.98 -20.19 7.17
N ALA A 140 -5.87 -20.81 8.34
CA ALA A 140 -5.48 -20.19 9.60
C ALA A 140 -4.31 -20.96 10.23
N VAL A 141 -3.14 -20.34 10.33
CA VAL A 141 -1.91 -20.94 10.87
C VAL A 141 -1.33 -20.02 11.94
N GLY A 142 -1.57 -20.36 13.20
CA GLY A 142 -1.17 -19.58 14.36
C GLY A 142 -2.19 -19.69 15.51
N GLN A 143 -1.75 -19.36 16.73
CA GLN A 143 -2.65 -19.31 17.88
C GLN A 143 -3.69 -18.20 17.66
N GLY A 144 -4.98 -18.54 17.72
CA GLY A 144 -6.08 -17.60 17.54
C GLY A 144 -6.17 -16.93 16.16
N ALA A 145 -5.53 -17.47 15.11
CA ALA A 145 -5.71 -17.00 13.75
C ALA A 145 -7.17 -17.23 13.28
N LEU A 146 -7.81 -16.20 12.72
CA LEU A 146 -9.25 -16.21 12.33
C LEU A 146 -10.20 -16.69 13.45
N GLN A 147 -9.86 -16.45 14.73
CA GLN A 147 -10.56 -17.07 15.87
C GLN A 147 -12.08 -16.85 15.88
N ILE A 148 -12.58 -15.65 15.54
CA ILE A 148 -14.01 -15.32 15.61
C ILE A 148 -14.72 -15.31 14.24
N ASN A 149 -14.04 -15.76 13.17
CA ASN A 149 -14.65 -15.91 11.85
C ASN A 149 -15.88 -16.79 11.94
N THR A 150 -17.03 -16.36 11.42
CA THR A 150 -18.26 -17.16 11.42
C THR A 150 -18.60 -17.61 9.99
N GLU A 151 -18.65 -16.65 9.06
CA GLU A 151 -19.15 -16.84 7.69
C GLU A 151 -18.12 -16.41 6.63
N GLY A 152 -17.12 -15.60 7.00
CA GLY A 152 -16.09 -15.12 6.08
C GLY A 152 -15.36 -16.27 5.37
N ALA A 153 -15.15 -16.14 4.05
CA ALA A 153 -14.62 -17.19 3.20
C ALA A 153 -13.41 -16.73 2.38
N ASN A 154 -12.59 -17.69 1.93
CA ASN A 154 -11.38 -17.47 1.14
C ASN A 154 -10.32 -16.59 1.84
N ASN A 155 -10.24 -16.63 3.17
CA ASN A 155 -9.26 -15.86 3.93
C ASN A 155 -7.99 -16.66 4.22
N VAL A 156 -6.83 -16.01 4.20
CA VAL A 156 -5.53 -16.57 4.62
C VAL A 156 -5.02 -15.78 5.82
N ALA A 157 -4.76 -16.45 6.94
CA ALA A 157 -4.26 -15.86 8.18
C ALA A 157 -3.08 -16.69 8.69
N VAL A 158 -1.86 -16.14 8.65
CA VAL A 158 -0.62 -16.81 9.06
C VAL A 158 0.12 -15.95 10.07
N GLY A 159 0.03 -16.32 11.35
CA GLY A 159 0.58 -15.57 12.47
C GLY A 159 -0.29 -15.72 13.72
N GLY A 160 0.28 -15.43 14.89
CA GLY A 160 -0.52 -15.29 16.11
C GLY A 160 -1.55 -14.18 15.92
N THR A 161 -2.83 -14.49 16.18
CA THR A 161 -3.96 -13.56 16.15
C THR A 161 -4.14 -12.74 14.84
N ALA A 162 -3.61 -13.24 13.72
CA ALA A 162 -3.89 -12.71 12.39
C ALA A 162 -5.39 -12.87 12.04
N LEU A 163 -6.03 -11.82 11.50
CA LEU A 163 -7.47 -11.76 11.19
C LEU A 163 -8.38 -12.18 12.36
N LYS A 164 -7.95 -12.01 13.61
CA LYS A 164 -8.65 -12.55 14.79
C LYS A 164 -10.13 -12.18 14.84
N CYS A 165 -10.46 -10.92 14.56
CA CYS A 165 -11.81 -10.36 14.73
C CYS A 165 -12.71 -10.48 13.49
N ASN A 166 -12.27 -11.14 12.41
CA ASN A 166 -13.07 -11.27 11.19
C ASN A 166 -14.37 -12.00 11.51
N THR A 167 -15.51 -11.57 10.94
CA THR A 167 -16.79 -12.25 11.11
C THR A 167 -17.33 -12.70 9.76
N THR A 168 -17.50 -11.76 8.83
CA THR A 168 -18.06 -11.99 7.47
C THR A 168 -17.13 -11.53 6.34
N GLY A 169 -16.05 -10.80 6.63
CA GLY A 169 -15.07 -10.36 5.63
C GLY A 169 -14.48 -11.53 4.82
N GLY A 170 -14.36 -11.37 3.51
CA GLY A 170 -13.90 -12.42 2.60
C GLY A 170 -12.70 -12.00 1.75
N GLY A 171 -11.91 -12.98 1.29
CA GLY A 171 -10.79 -12.76 0.39
C GLY A 171 -9.61 -11.99 0.99
N ASN A 172 -9.48 -11.94 2.31
CA ASN A 172 -8.39 -11.24 2.98
C ASN A 172 -7.13 -12.13 3.12
N VAL A 173 -5.95 -11.54 3.01
CA VAL A 173 -4.66 -12.18 3.27
C VAL A 173 -3.96 -11.43 4.41
N ALA A 174 -3.65 -12.11 5.51
CA ALA A 174 -2.97 -11.59 6.68
C ALA A 174 -1.77 -12.49 7.04
N VAL A 175 -0.55 -11.98 6.92
CA VAL A 175 0.68 -12.73 7.20
C VAL A 175 1.55 -11.92 8.16
N GLY A 176 1.57 -12.30 9.42
CA GLY A 176 2.23 -11.58 10.50
C GLY A 176 1.43 -11.68 11.81
N LYS A 177 2.09 -11.44 12.93
CA LYS A 177 1.37 -11.28 14.21
C LYS A 177 0.47 -10.04 14.14
N ASP A 178 -0.79 -10.19 14.55
CA ASP A 178 -1.80 -9.12 14.61
C ASP A 178 -2.03 -8.39 13.26
N ALA A 179 -1.73 -9.04 12.13
CA ALA A 179 -2.09 -8.54 10.81
C ALA A 179 -3.62 -8.60 10.63
N LEU A 180 -4.25 -7.48 10.24
CA LEU A 180 -5.72 -7.32 10.14
C LEU A 180 -6.47 -7.74 11.43
N PHE A 181 -5.89 -7.51 12.60
CA PHE A 181 -6.43 -8.01 13.88
C PHE A 181 -7.90 -7.62 14.12
N THR A 182 -8.27 -6.34 13.92
CA THR A 182 -9.64 -5.86 14.19
C THR A 182 -10.62 -5.99 13.01
N ASN A 183 -10.20 -6.54 11.86
CA ASN A 183 -11.06 -6.59 10.67
C ASN A 183 -12.35 -7.33 11.00
N THR A 184 -13.53 -6.76 10.74
CA THR A 184 -14.81 -7.43 11.02
C THR A 184 -15.49 -7.84 9.71
N THR A 185 -15.73 -6.87 8.83
CA THR A 185 -16.47 -7.03 7.57
C THR A 185 -15.65 -6.64 6.34
N GLY A 186 -14.51 -5.96 6.51
CA GLY A 186 -13.62 -5.57 5.42
C GLY A 186 -13.17 -6.77 4.57
N ALA A 187 -13.14 -6.59 3.25
CA ALA A 187 -12.87 -7.63 2.26
C ALA A 187 -11.75 -7.24 1.29
N SER A 188 -11.14 -8.26 0.68
CA SER A 188 -10.07 -8.12 -0.32
C SER A 188 -8.83 -7.35 0.18
N ASN A 189 -8.54 -7.36 1.48
CA ASN A 189 -7.38 -6.70 2.05
C ASN A 189 -6.15 -7.62 2.08
N VAL A 190 -4.95 -7.05 1.92
CA VAL A 190 -3.67 -7.77 1.97
C VAL A 190 -2.74 -7.14 2.99
N ALA A 191 -2.58 -7.76 4.16
CA ALA A 191 -1.65 -7.38 5.21
C ALA A 191 -0.48 -8.37 5.31
N VAL A 192 0.75 -7.90 5.16
CA VAL A 192 1.98 -8.71 5.27
C VAL A 192 3.00 -7.98 6.14
N GLY A 193 3.05 -8.31 7.42
CA GLY A 193 3.88 -7.66 8.43
C GLY A 193 3.21 -7.70 9.81
N ALA A 194 3.99 -7.54 10.87
CA ALA A 194 3.44 -7.39 12.21
C ALA A 194 2.61 -6.09 12.30
N ASN A 195 1.39 -6.17 12.83
CA ASN A 195 0.44 -5.06 12.96
C ASN A 195 0.12 -4.35 11.61
N ALA A 196 0.26 -5.03 10.47
CA ALA A 196 -0.14 -4.46 9.18
C ALA A 196 -1.68 -4.44 9.07
N LEU A 197 -2.25 -3.27 8.74
CA LEU A 197 -3.71 -3.00 8.73
C LEU A 197 -4.43 -3.42 10.03
N ASP A 198 -3.73 -3.40 11.16
CA ASP A 198 -4.17 -3.83 12.50
C ASP A 198 -5.57 -3.33 12.89
N SER A 199 -5.82 -2.02 12.71
CA SER A 199 -7.07 -1.33 13.09
C SER A 199 -8.17 -1.34 12.02
N ASN A 200 -8.00 -2.04 10.89
CA ASN A 200 -9.03 -2.08 9.84
C ASN A 200 -10.27 -2.75 10.42
N THR A 201 -11.47 -2.21 10.17
CA THR A 201 -12.73 -2.82 10.60
C THR A 201 -13.59 -3.14 9.38
N GLU A 202 -13.82 -2.13 8.54
CA GLU A 202 -14.75 -2.18 7.40
C GLU A 202 -14.07 -1.80 6.06
N GLY A 203 -12.84 -1.27 6.12
CA GLY A 203 -12.09 -0.87 4.93
C GLY A 203 -11.84 -2.04 3.97
N ASN A 204 -11.95 -1.76 2.67
CA ASN A 204 -11.84 -2.77 1.61
C ASN A 204 -10.69 -2.45 0.65
N ASN A 205 -10.13 -3.49 0.02
CA ASN A 205 -9.08 -3.38 -1.00
C ASN A 205 -7.82 -2.63 -0.52
N ASN A 206 -7.52 -2.66 0.78
CA ASN A 206 -6.30 -2.09 1.34
C ASN A 206 -5.14 -3.07 1.25
N ILE A 207 -3.96 -2.59 0.85
CA ILE A 207 -2.70 -3.34 0.84
C ILE A 207 -1.78 -2.72 1.89
N GLY A 208 -1.26 -3.52 2.82
CA GLY A 208 -0.31 -3.13 3.87
C GLY A 208 0.84 -4.12 3.96
N VAL A 209 2.00 -3.80 3.38
CA VAL A 209 3.18 -4.68 3.33
C VAL A 209 4.35 -4.03 4.08
N GLY A 210 4.66 -4.54 5.26
CA GLY A 210 5.66 -4.00 6.19
C GLY A 210 5.09 -3.91 7.61
N ALA A 211 5.97 -3.84 8.62
CA ALA A 211 5.54 -3.68 10.00
C ALA A 211 4.79 -2.34 10.18
N SER A 212 3.60 -2.39 10.79
CA SER A 212 2.71 -1.24 10.99
C SER A 212 2.35 -0.46 9.70
N ALA A 213 2.39 -1.11 8.53
CA ALA A 213 1.90 -0.51 7.28
C ALA A 213 0.36 -0.37 7.33
N GLY A 214 -0.14 0.85 7.14
CA GLY A 214 -1.56 1.19 7.23
C GLY A 214 -2.20 0.94 8.60
N GLN A 215 -1.41 0.93 9.69
CA GLN A 215 -1.84 0.40 10.99
C GLN A 215 -3.17 0.97 11.51
N ALA A 216 -3.39 2.29 11.41
CA ALA A 216 -4.56 2.97 11.96
C ALA A 216 -5.77 3.06 11.00
N ILE A 217 -5.70 2.48 9.78
CA ILE A 217 -6.80 2.53 8.82
C ILE A 217 -7.97 1.77 9.42
N THR A 218 -9.15 2.39 9.50
CA THR A 218 -10.36 1.78 10.08
C THR A 218 -11.41 1.48 9.00
N THR A 219 -11.87 2.52 8.31
CA THR A 219 -12.89 2.44 7.25
C THR A 219 -12.38 2.96 5.90
N GLY A 220 -11.20 3.58 5.86
CA GLY A 220 -10.53 3.97 4.62
C GLY A 220 -10.34 2.78 3.68
N SER A 221 -10.53 2.97 2.38
CA SER A 221 -10.51 1.90 1.38
C SER A 221 -9.59 2.21 0.20
N SER A 222 -9.19 1.18 -0.54
CA SER A 222 -8.33 1.30 -1.73
C SER A 222 -6.98 1.99 -1.45
N ASN A 223 -6.42 1.82 -0.25
CA ASN A 223 -5.11 2.35 0.09
C ASN A 223 -4.01 1.30 -0.15
N THR A 224 -2.85 1.73 -0.63
CA THR A 224 -1.64 0.91 -0.78
C THR A 224 -0.54 1.46 0.12
N ALA A 225 -0.12 0.69 1.12
CA ALA A 225 0.94 0.99 2.07
C ALA A 225 2.03 -0.09 1.96
N VAL A 226 3.20 0.25 1.44
CA VAL A 226 4.34 -0.66 1.27
C VAL A 226 5.59 -0.05 1.89
N GLY A 227 6.14 -0.70 2.90
CA GLY A 227 7.22 -0.19 3.74
C GLY A 227 6.76 0.02 5.18
N GLN A 228 7.70 -0.11 6.12
CA GLN A 228 7.43 0.08 7.54
C GLN A 228 6.82 1.47 7.81
N ASN A 229 5.75 1.50 8.62
CA ASN A 229 4.97 2.69 8.96
C ASN A 229 4.45 3.53 7.78
N SER A 230 4.37 2.98 6.56
CA SER A 230 3.69 3.67 5.45
C SER A 230 2.20 3.83 5.78
N LEU A 231 1.62 5.01 5.58
CA LEU A 231 0.24 5.36 5.97
C LEU A 231 -0.12 5.03 7.45
N GLN A 232 0.84 5.09 8.39
CA GLN A 232 0.62 4.63 9.77
C GLN A 232 -0.59 5.31 10.44
N ALA A 233 -0.75 6.62 10.28
CA ALA A 233 -1.78 7.41 10.96
C ALA A 233 -3.09 7.62 10.17
N THR A 234 -3.21 7.04 8.97
CA THR A 234 -4.44 7.16 8.15
C THR A 234 -5.58 6.41 8.79
N THR A 235 -6.75 7.03 8.95
CA THR A 235 -7.93 6.41 9.57
C THR A 235 -9.05 6.15 8.56
N THR A 236 -9.67 7.20 8.06
CA THR A 236 -10.84 7.13 7.16
C THR A 236 -10.50 7.48 5.70
N ALA A 237 -9.28 7.93 5.42
CA ALA A 237 -8.90 8.36 4.08
C ALA A 237 -8.80 7.17 3.09
N SER A 238 -9.10 7.44 1.84
CA SER A 238 -9.15 6.44 0.77
C SER A 238 -8.29 6.82 -0.42
N ASN A 239 -7.95 5.83 -1.25
CA ASN A 239 -7.22 6.01 -2.52
C ASN A 239 -5.80 6.60 -2.35
N ASN A 240 -5.11 6.34 -1.23
CA ASN A 240 -3.72 6.75 -1.05
C ASN A 240 -2.74 5.64 -1.44
N THR A 241 -1.65 5.98 -2.13
CA THR A 241 -0.51 5.10 -2.40
C THR A 241 0.71 5.61 -1.64
N ALA A 242 1.34 4.77 -0.83
CA ALA A 242 2.50 5.07 -0.01
C ALA A 242 3.52 3.92 -0.10
N ILE A 243 4.61 4.12 -0.82
CA ILE A 243 5.64 3.12 -1.06
C ILE A 243 6.99 3.64 -0.56
N GLY A 244 7.39 3.24 0.63
CA GLY A 244 8.65 3.63 1.28
C GLY A 244 8.51 3.69 2.81
N LEU A 245 9.63 3.57 3.51
CA LEU A 245 9.70 3.76 4.96
C LEU A 245 9.13 5.14 5.33
N ASN A 246 8.15 5.17 6.24
CA ASN A 246 7.45 6.38 6.68
C ASN A 246 6.82 7.24 5.54
N SER A 247 6.48 6.65 4.39
CA SER A 247 5.74 7.38 3.35
C SER A 247 4.32 7.70 3.83
N LEU A 248 3.86 8.95 3.67
CA LEU A 248 2.55 9.42 4.13
C LEU A 248 2.27 9.17 5.63
N TYR A 249 3.32 9.19 6.46
CA TYR A 249 3.32 8.78 7.86
C TYR A 249 2.19 9.40 8.73
N THR A 250 2.02 10.73 8.72
CA THR A 250 1.00 11.43 9.54
C THR A 250 -0.30 11.72 8.80
N ASN A 251 -0.55 11.13 7.63
CA ASN A 251 -1.71 11.46 6.81
C ASN A 251 -3.00 10.89 7.41
N VAL A 252 -3.77 11.68 8.17
CA VAL A 252 -4.97 11.17 8.85
C VAL A 252 -6.17 11.03 7.90
N THR A 253 -6.53 12.11 7.21
CA THR A 253 -7.77 12.24 6.40
C THR A 253 -7.53 12.58 4.93
N GLY A 254 -6.30 12.92 4.52
CA GLY A 254 -5.97 13.28 3.15
C GLY A 254 -6.14 12.10 2.19
N ALA A 255 -6.88 12.31 1.11
CA ALA A 255 -7.24 11.28 0.13
C ALA A 255 -6.54 11.50 -1.22
N GLY A 256 -6.40 10.45 -2.03
CA GLY A 256 -5.85 10.57 -3.38
C GLY A 256 -4.36 10.95 -3.45
N ASN A 257 -3.59 10.75 -2.38
CA ASN A 257 -2.15 11.06 -2.38
C ASN A 257 -1.32 9.90 -2.91
N THR A 258 -0.20 10.18 -3.57
CA THR A 258 0.78 9.19 -4.04
C THR A 258 2.18 9.55 -3.55
N GLY A 259 2.64 8.94 -2.45
CA GLY A 259 4.01 9.02 -1.95
C GLY A 259 4.83 7.79 -2.33
N VAL A 260 5.90 7.95 -3.09
CA VAL A 260 6.83 6.87 -3.49
C VAL A 260 8.25 7.29 -3.17
N GLY A 261 8.80 6.74 -2.10
CA GLY A 261 10.15 7.01 -1.60
C GLY A 261 10.15 7.15 -0.08
N THR A 262 11.27 6.77 0.54
CA THR A 262 11.46 6.92 1.99
C THR A 262 11.25 8.38 2.41
N SER A 263 10.38 8.56 3.41
CA SER A 263 9.99 9.87 3.93
C SER A 263 9.41 10.84 2.89
N SER A 264 8.75 10.34 1.84
CA SER A 264 7.89 11.18 0.98
C SER A 264 6.58 11.51 1.71
N LEU A 265 6.08 12.75 1.57
CA LEU A 265 4.79 13.22 2.15
C LEU A 265 4.60 12.97 3.66
N VAL A 266 5.68 12.88 4.46
CA VAL A 266 5.64 12.50 5.90
C VAL A 266 4.60 13.28 6.71
N LEU A 267 4.56 14.61 6.57
CA LEU A 267 3.69 15.51 7.34
C LEU A 267 2.36 15.85 6.65
N ASN A 268 2.06 15.23 5.50
CA ASN A 268 0.93 15.58 4.67
C ASN A 268 -0.41 15.25 5.35
N THR A 269 -1.27 16.25 5.54
CA THR A 269 -2.67 16.04 5.97
C THR A 269 -3.70 16.43 4.90
N ALA A 270 -3.23 16.78 3.70
CA ALA A 270 -4.03 17.26 2.56
C ALA A 270 -4.27 16.19 1.50
N SER A 271 -5.08 16.50 0.50
CA SER A 271 -5.47 15.58 -0.58
C SER A 271 -4.80 15.88 -1.92
N ASN A 272 -4.80 14.87 -2.80
CA ASN A 272 -4.39 14.94 -4.21
C ASN A 272 -2.91 15.29 -4.47
N ASN A 273 -2.00 15.04 -3.51
CA ASN A 273 -0.57 15.31 -3.70
C ASN A 273 0.19 14.08 -4.22
N THR A 274 1.03 14.27 -5.25
CA THR A 274 1.96 13.27 -5.76
C THR A 274 3.38 13.63 -5.36
N ALA A 275 4.14 12.69 -4.82
CA ALA A 275 5.53 12.86 -4.39
C ALA A 275 6.33 11.58 -4.67
N VAL A 276 7.34 11.66 -5.53
CA VAL A 276 8.17 10.52 -5.96
C VAL A 276 9.64 10.85 -5.74
N GLY A 277 10.24 10.34 -4.66
CA GLY A 277 11.63 10.57 -4.30
C GLY A 277 11.89 10.46 -2.79
N PHE A 278 13.17 10.41 -2.41
CA PHE A 278 13.57 10.56 -1.00
C PHE A 278 13.26 11.99 -0.53
N GLU A 279 12.49 12.11 0.56
CA GLU A 279 12.05 13.38 1.14
C GLU A 279 11.34 14.35 0.17
N SER A 280 10.69 13.86 -0.88
CA SER A 280 9.85 14.69 -1.75
C SER A 280 8.59 15.13 -0.99
N LEU A 281 8.27 16.44 -1.09
CA LEU A 281 7.08 17.07 -0.50
C LEU A 281 6.87 16.77 1.00
N CYS A 282 7.93 16.45 1.74
CA CYS A 282 7.81 15.80 3.05
C CYS A 282 7.30 16.70 4.19
N LYS A 283 7.37 18.03 4.02
CA LYS A 283 6.86 19.03 4.98
C LYS A 283 5.51 19.64 4.60
N ASN A 284 4.88 19.22 3.50
CA ASN A 284 3.54 19.69 3.17
C ASN A 284 2.60 19.34 4.33
N SER A 285 1.86 20.29 4.86
CA SER A 285 0.85 20.08 5.90
C SER A 285 -0.55 20.24 5.31
N SER A 286 -0.82 21.30 4.55
CA SER A 286 -2.16 21.63 4.03
C SER A 286 -2.27 21.86 2.51
N GLY A 287 -1.15 21.91 1.78
CA GLY A 287 -1.16 22.14 0.34
C GLY A 287 -1.79 21.00 -0.45
N THR A 288 -2.53 21.31 -1.52
CA THR A 288 -3.26 20.32 -2.35
C THR A 288 -2.76 20.31 -3.79
N SER A 289 -2.99 19.21 -4.50
CA SER A 289 -2.72 19.11 -5.96
C SER A 289 -1.26 19.38 -6.37
N ASN A 290 -0.29 19.19 -5.47
CA ASN A 290 1.13 19.34 -5.80
C ASN A 290 1.71 18.05 -6.40
N THR A 291 2.67 18.19 -7.31
CA THR A 291 3.42 17.10 -7.95
C THR A 291 4.92 17.30 -7.74
N ALA A 292 5.55 16.44 -6.94
CA ALA A 292 6.96 16.51 -6.55
C ALA A 292 7.75 15.28 -6.97
N VAL A 293 8.47 15.33 -8.10
CA VAL A 293 9.28 14.20 -8.60
C VAL A 293 10.77 14.54 -8.47
N GLY A 294 11.52 13.73 -7.72
CA GLY A 294 12.95 13.90 -7.45
C GLY A 294 13.29 14.06 -5.96
N LYS A 295 14.52 13.71 -5.59
CA LYS A 295 15.03 13.85 -4.21
C LYS A 295 14.85 15.27 -3.70
N GLY A 296 14.12 15.44 -2.61
CA GLY A 296 13.87 16.74 -2.00
C GLY A 296 13.13 17.75 -2.90
N SER A 297 12.45 17.32 -3.95
CA SER A 297 11.54 18.20 -4.71
C SER A 297 10.42 18.67 -3.78
N LEU A 298 10.10 19.97 -3.80
CA LEU A 298 9.12 20.62 -2.93
C LEU A 298 9.31 20.32 -1.42
N LYS A 299 10.53 19.99 -0.97
CA LYS A 299 10.78 19.46 0.39
C LYS A 299 10.26 20.35 1.52
N ALA A 300 10.34 21.67 1.35
CA ALA A 300 10.02 22.66 2.38
C ALA A 300 8.79 23.52 2.09
N THR A 301 7.88 23.08 1.22
CA THR A 301 6.53 23.68 1.12
C THR A 301 5.68 23.22 2.30
N LEU A 302 4.92 24.11 2.93
CA LEU A 302 3.99 23.75 4.02
C LEU A 302 2.52 23.81 3.58
N THR A 303 2.10 24.91 2.92
CA THR A 303 0.68 25.21 2.71
C THR A 303 0.30 25.50 1.26
N THR A 304 1.24 25.37 0.33
CA THR A 304 1.11 25.81 -1.07
C THR A 304 0.41 24.77 -1.94
N SER A 305 -0.40 25.20 -2.91
CA SER A 305 -1.14 24.27 -3.79
C SER A 305 -0.70 24.37 -5.26
N GLU A 306 -1.04 23.33 -6.03
CA GLU A 306 -0.90 23.29 -7.51
C GLU A 306 0.54 23.42 -8.04
N ASN A 307 1.56 23.13 -7.23
CA ASN A 307 2.95 23.23 -7.65
C ASN A 307 3.47 21.95 -8.30
N THR A 308 4.22 22.06 -9.41
CA THR A 308 4.82 20.94 -10.14
C THR A 308 6.35 21.05 -10.12
N GLY A 309 7.00 20.36 -9.18
CA GLY A 309 8.46 20.29 -9.06
C GLY A 309 9.01 18.96 -9.59
N VAL A 310 9.74 18.99 -10.71
CA VAL A 310 10.36 17.80 -11.34
C VAL A 310 11.87 17.98 -11.43
N GLY A 311 12.60 17.44 -10.46
CA GLY A 311 14.06 17.48 -10.38
C GLY A 311 14.55 17.43 -8.94
N ALA A 312 15.80 17.02 -8.72
CA ALA A 312 16.39 17.05 -7.39
C ALA A 312 16.48 18.49 -6.86
N GLY A 313 15.82 18.77 -5.73
CA GLY A 313 15.71 20.11 -5.14
C GLY A 313 14.80 21.10 -5.88
N ALA A 314 14.05 20.68 -6.91
CA ALA A 314 13.11 21.57 -7.61
C ALA A 314 12.06 22.13 -6.62
N LEU A 315 11.80 23.43 -6.65
CA LEU A 315 10.86 24.14 -5.76
C LEU A 315 11.11 23.90 -4.26
N ASN A 316 12.33 23.53 -3.85
CA ASN A 316 12.68 23.47 -2.44
C ASN A 316 12.61 24.88 -1.82
N GLY A 317 11.92 25.02 -0.69
CA GLY A 317 11.69 26.32 -0.04
C GLY A 317 10.64 27.20 -0.72
N ASN A 318 9.89 26.69 -1.71
CA ASN A 318 8.79 27.41 -2.32
C ASN A 318 7.67 27.74 -1.28
N THR A 319 7.16 28.98 -1.30
CA THR A 319 5.99 29.40 -0.52
C THR A 319 4.87 29.98 -1.38
N GLY A 320 5.04 30.03 -2.71
CA GLY A 320 3.97 30.38 -3.66
C GLY A 320 3.20 29.15 -4.18
N SER A 321 2.08 29.39 -4.84
CA SER A 321 1.22 28.36 -5.46
C SER A 321 1.28 28.41 -6.99
N CYS A 322 0.77 27.35 -7.65
CA CYS A 322 0.71 27.23 -9.10
C CYS A 322 2.09 27.28 -9.80
N ASN A 323 3.21 27.06 -9.08
CA ASN A 323 4.56 27.15 -9.62
C ASN A 323 5.00 25.82 -10.28
N THR A 324 5.57 25.89 -11.49
CA THR A 324 6.11 24.73 -12.23
C THR A 324 7.62 24.85 -12.36
N GLY A 325 8.38 23.98 -11.70
CA GLY A 325 9.84 23.93 -11.74
C GLY A 325 10.36 22.58 -12.26
N VAL A 326 10.86 22.54 -13.49
CA VAL A 326 11.38 21.32 -14.14
C VAL A 326 12.89 21.44 -14.33
N GLY A 327 13.66 20.78 -13.49
CA GLY A 327 15.12 20.79 -13.47
C GLY A 327 15.67 20.77 -12.04
N SER A 328 16.90 20.29 -11.86
CA SER A 328 17.52 20.30 -10.52
C SER A 328 17.69 21.73 -10.01
N SER A 329 17.19 21.99 -8.80
CA SER A 329 17.09 23.33 -8.18
C SER A 329 16.45 24.40 -9.07
N ALA A 330 15.48 24.05 -9.92
CA ALA A 330 14.61 25.04 -10.54
C ALA A 330 13.70 25.68 -9.49
N LEU A 331 13.55 27.01 -9.49
CA LEU A 331 12.68 27.78 -8.56
C LEU A 331 12.95 27.49 -7.06
N GLU A 332 14.21 27.45 -6.63
CA GLU A 332 14.54 27.30 -5.20
C GLU A 332 14.23 28.60 -4.42
N ASN A 333 13.57 28.50 -3.25
CA ASN A 333 13.20 29.59 -2.34
C ASN A 333 12.32 30.73 -2.94
N VAL A 334 11.31 30.37 -3.74
CA VAL A 334 10.39 31.33 -4.40
C VAL A 334 9.17 31.60 -3.53
N THR A 335 8.82 32.87 -3.30
CA THR A 335 7.60 33.25 -2.55
C THR A 335 6.41 33.67 -3.42
N GLY A 336 6.60 33.90 -4.72
CA GLY A 336 5.54 34.32 -5.64
C GLY A 336 4.88 33.17 -6.41
N ASP A 337 3.68 33.43 -6.93
CA ASP A 337 2.81 32.45 -7.60
C ASP A 337 2.97 32.37 -9.13
N SER A 338 2.51 31.27 -9.71
CA SER A 338 2.33 31.05 -11.16
C SER A 338 3.61 31.18 -12.01
N ASN A 339 4.78 30.90 -11.43
CA ASN A 339 6.06 30.90 -12.13
C ASN A 339 6.32 29.56 -12.81
N THR A 340 6.85 29.59 -14.04
CA THR A 340 7.28 28.41 -14.81
C THR A 340 8.79 28.48 -15.07
N ALA A 341 9.57 27.54 -14.54
CA ALA A 341 10.99 27.40 -14.80
C ALA A 341 11.33 26.03 -15.36
N VAL A 342 12.00 25.98 -16.51
CA VAL A 342 12.43 24.73 -17.16
C VAL A 342 13.92 24.80 -17.43
N GLY A 343 14.71 24.11 -16.61
CA GLY A 343 16.17 24.05 -16.69
C GLY A 343 16.82 23.92 -15.30
N ARG A 344 18.02 23.32 -15.24
CA ARG A 344 18.81 23.27 -14.00
C ARG A 344 19.09 24.71 -13.51
N ARG A 345 18.71 25.01 -12.27
CA ARG A 345 18.86 26.35 -11.64
C ARG A 345 18.26 27.51 -12.45
N ALA A 346 17.20 27.24 -13.22
CA ALA A 346 16.36 28.29 -13.79
C ALA A 346 15.58 28.99 -12.65
N LEU A 347 15.59 30.34 -12.65
CA LEU A 347 14.99 31.19 -11.59
C LEU A 347 15.44 30.83 -10.15
N TYR A 348 16.67 30.35 -9.97
CA TYR A 348 17.22 29.87 -8.69
C TYR A 348 17.29 30.92 -7.55
N LEU A 349 17.25 32.22 -7.87
CA LEU A 349 17.26 33.32 -6.90
C LEU A 349 16.02 34.21 -6.98
N ASN A 350 14.94 33.76 -7.64
CA ASN A 350 13.71 34.55 -7.77
C ASN A 350 12.89 34.53 -6.47
N THR A 351 13.25 35.36 -5.50
CA THR A 351 12.67 35.33 -4.17
C THR A 351 11.20 35.74 -4.09
N SER A 352 10.66 36.50 -5.06
CA SER A 352 9.29 37.06 -4.93
C SER A 352 8.55 37.40 -6.23
N GLY A 353 9.07 37.08 -7.41
CA GLY A 353 8.38 37.36 -8.67
C GLY A 353 7.17 36.43 -8.90
N THR A 354 6.15 36.93 -9.61
CA THR A 354 4.97 36.16 -10.05
C THR A 354 4.91 36.07 -11.57
N LEU A 355 4.25 35.05 -12.12
CA LEU A 355 4.05 34.88 -13.57
C LEU A 355 5.36 34.90 -14.41
N ASN A 356 6.49 34.47 -13.83
CA ASN A 356 7.76 34.40 -14.55
C ASN A 356 7.88 33.08 -15.31
N THR A 357 7.98 33.15 -16.63
CA THR A 357 8.41 32.02 -17.46
C THR A 357 9.91 32.13 -17.73
N ALA A 358 10.69 31.10 -17.38
CA ALA A 358 12.11 30.98 -17.67
C ALA A 358 12.41 29.59 -18.24
N VAL A 359 13.08 29.52 -19.38
CA VAL A 359 13.45 28.26 -20.05
C VAL A 359 14.92 28.33 -20.41
N GLY A 360 15.72 27.38 -19.91
CA GLY A 360 17.17 27.29 -20.10
C GLY A 360 17.95 27.04 -18.81
N ILE A 361 19.13 26.39 -18.91
CA ILE A 361 20.04 26.16 -17.78
C ILE A 361 20.53 27.50 -17.23
N CYS A 362 20.39 27.73 -15.93
CA CYS A 362 20.73 29.00 -15.28
C CYS A 362 20.10 30.24 -15.95
N SER A 363 18.99 30.08 -16.68
CA SER A 363 18.21 31.22 -17.15
C SER A 363 17.74 32.01 -15.92
N SER A 364 17.97 33.32 -15.95
CA SER A 364 17.55 34.23 -14.87
C SER A 364 18.15 33.91 -13.48
N HIS A 365 19.36 33.32 -13.45
CA HIS A 365 20.04 32.81 -12.24
C HIS A 365 20.21 33.81 -11.07
N ALA A 366 20.16 35.11 -11.36
CA ALA A 366 20.36 36.19 -10.40
C ALA A 366 19.27 37.28 -10.47
N MET A 367 18.09 36.98 -11.03
CA MET A 367 16.94 37.88 -10.89
C MET A 367 16.36 37.76 -9.48
N THR A 368 16.63 38.74 -8.63
CA THR A 368 15.98 38.92 -7.31
C THR A 368 14.56 39.47 -7.41
N SER A 369 14.16 40.01 -8.57
CA SER A 369 12.80 40.51 -8.87
C SER A 369 12.55 40.59 -10.38
N GLY A 370 11.34 40.24 -10.84
CA GLY A 370 10.90 40.38 -12.25
C GLY A 370 9.47 39.86 -12.52
N GLN A 371 8.87 40.28 -13.64
CA GLN A 371 7.58 39.83 -14.19
C GLN A 371 7.61 39.86 -15.73
N GLN A 372 6.81 38.99 -16.38
CA GLN A 372 6.62 38.88 -17.84
C GLN A 372 7.90 38.83 -18.67
N ASN A 373 8.39 37.61 -18.89
CA ASN A 373 9.77 37.41 -19.32
C ASN A 373 9.91 36.52 -20.59
N ILE A 374 10.57 37.06 -21.62
CA ILE A 374 11.01 36.46 -22.92
C ILE A 374 12.35 37.15 -23.29
N SER A 375 13.51 36.55 -23.63
CA SER A 375 13.90 35.14 -23.80
C SER A 375 14.92 34.59 -22.74
N MET A 376 14.69 34.68 -21.43
CA MET A 376 13.44 35.08 -20.80
C MET A 376 13.64 36.31 -19.91
N GLY A 377 13.52 37.53 -20.48
CA GLY A 377 13.14 38.72 -19.71
C GLY A 377 13.58 40.13 -20.10
N GLY A 378 12.93 41.11 -19.46
CA GLY A 378 13.43 42.47 -19.31
C GLY A 378 14.48 42.50 -18.19
N SER A 379 15.63 43.12 -18.43
CA SER A 379 16.87 42.76 -17.71
C SER A 379 17.29 41.28 -17.81
N SER A 380 16.63 40.44 -18.62
CA SER A 380 17.36 39.26 -19.10
C SER A 380 18.54 39.76 -19.89
N LEU A 381 19.70 39.24 -19.53
CA LEU A 381 20.95 39.64 -20.13
C LEU A 381 21.25 41.16 -19.93
N VAL A 382 20.82 41.78 -18.82
CA VAL A 382 21.27 43.15 -18.46
C VAL A 382 22.72 43.18 -17.99
N ALA A 383 23.13 42.17 -17.23
CA ALA A 383 24.52 41.92 -16.84
C ALA A 383 25.25 41.00 -17.83
N ASN A 384 24.71 40.83 -19.04
CA ASN A 384 25.34 40.05 -20.10
C ASN A 384 26.27 40.95 -20.91
N THR A 385 27.55 40.92 -20.57
CA THR A 385 28.57 41.70 -21.27
C THR A 385 28.99 41.10 -22.61
N THR A 386 28.59 39.88 -22.99
CA THR A 386 29.17 39.17 -24.15
C THR A 386 28.21 38.33 -25.02
N GLY A 387 26.91 38.29 -24.74
CA GLY A 387 25.97 37.29 -25.30
C GLY A 387 25.13 37.72 -26.50
N SER A 388 24.79 36.74 -27.35
CA SER A 388 24.27 36.89 -28.72
C SER A 388 22.94 36.13 -28.93
N ARG A 389 22.14 36.51 -29.94
CA ARG A 389 20.86 35.85 -30.36
C ARG A 389 19.75 35.73 -29.33
N ASN A 390 19.68 36.65 -28.38
CA ASN A 390 18.62 36.66 -27.38
C ASN A 390 17.40 37.40 -27.94
N SER A 391 16.22 36.76 -27.89
CA SER A 391 14.91 37.40 -28.15
C SER A 391 14.40 38.09 -26.89
N ALA A 392 15.18 39.03 -26.37
CA ALA A 392 14.84 39.75 -25.14
C ALA A 392 13.75 40.81 -25.43
N LEU A 393 12.52 40.46 -25.10
CA LEU A 393 11.36 41.35 -25.17
C LEU A 393 11.34 42.20 -23.88
N GLY A 394 11.51 43.53 -24.00
CA GLY A 394 11.45 44.45 -22.86
C GLY A 394 12.42 45.64 -22.93
N GLN A 395 12.16 46.65 -22.08
CA GLN A 395 12.99 47.83 -21.89
C GLN A 395 14.40 47.48 -21.39
N SER A 396 15.43 48.15 -21.90
CA SER A 396 16.84 47.92 -21.53
C SER A 396 17.33 46.47 -21.67
N SER A 397 16.63 45.66 -22.48
CA SER A 397 17.11 44.36 -22.92
C SER A 397 18.50 44.49 -23.58
N LEU A 398 19.46 43.69 -23.11
CA LEU A 398 20.87 43.76 -23.53
C LEU A 398 21.50 45.17 -23.46
N SER A 399 21.10 46.01 -22.50
CA SER A 399 21.61 47.39 -22.40
C SER A 399 23.12 47.52 -22.19
N SER A 400 23.81 46.45 -21.79
CA SER A 400 25.26 46.44 -21.51
C SER A 400 26.02 45.34 -22.27
N ASN A 401 25.59 45.03 -23.50
CA ASN A 401 26.27 44.07 -24.37
C ASN A 401 27.57 44.65 -24.97
N ILE A 402 28.72 44.17 -24.50
CA ILE A 402 30.04 44.69 -24.88
C ILE A 402 30.58 43.99 -26.15
N SER A 403 30.23 42.73 -26.43
CA SER A 403 30.82 41.97 -27.55
C SER A 403 29.93 40.91 -28.26
N GLY A 404 28.59 40.99 -28.20
CA GLY A 404 27.67 40.01 -28.81
C GLY A 404 26.82 40.51 -29.99
N ALA A 405 26.51 39.65 -30.96
CA ALA A 405 25.82 39.98 -32.23
C ALA A 405 24.45 39.27 -32.39
N ASP A 406 23.71 39.54 -33.47
CA ASP A 406 22.43 38.89 -33.84
C ASP A 406 21.29 38.95 -32.80
N ASN A 407 21.33 39.83 -31.80
CA ASN A 407 20.26 39.89 -30.78
C ASN A 407 18.99 40.56 -31.32
N VAL A 408 17.82 40.11 -30.87
CA VAL A 408 16.51 40.74 -31.14
C VAL A 408 15.99 41.34 -29.84
N ALA A 409 16.15 42.65 -29.70
CA ALA A 409 15.72 43.41 -28.54
C ALA A 409 14.54 44.32 -28.92
N VAL A 410 13.37 44.10 -28.32
CA VAL A 410 12.14 44.84 -28.66
C VAL A 410 11.74 45.70 -27.46
N GLY A 411 11.88 47.03 -27.58
CA GLY A 411 11.57 48.00 -26.53
C GLY A 411 12.37 49.31 -26.60
N HIS A 412 11.93 50.31 -25.83
CA HIS A 412 12.65 51.59 -25.66
C HIS A 412 14.01 51.37 -24.99
N GLY A 413 15.06 51.99 -25.55
CA GLY A 413 16.43 51.86 -25.02
C GLY A 413 17.06 50.47 -25.18
N ALA A 414 16.46 49.60 -26.00
CA ALA A 414 17.04 48.32 -26.42
C ALA A 414 18.45 48.53 -26.98
N LEU A 415 19.42 47.71 -26.53
CA LEU A 415 20.82 47.79 -26.96
C LEU A 415 21.46 49.19 -26.81
N SER A 416 20.96 50.03 -25.88
CA SER A 416 21.35 51.45 -25.76
C SER A 416 22.86 51.69 -25.65
N ALA A 417 23.58 50.93 -24.81
CA ALA A 417 25.04 50.97 -24.71
C ALA A 417 25.71 49.71 -25.28
N ASN A 418 25.14 49.13 -26.34
CA ASN A 418 25.77 48.07 -27.13
C ASN A 418 27.05 48.59 -27.82
N THR A 419 28.08 47.76 -27.94
CA THR A 419 29.31 48.08 -28.72
C THR A 419 29.60 47.09 -29.85
N ALA A 420 28.66 46.20 -30.17
CA ALA A 420 28.81 45.09 -31.13
C ALA A 420 27.90 45.19 -32.38
N SER A 421 28.14 44.31 -33.36
CA SER A 421 27.59 44.31 -34.73
C SER A 421 26.29 43.49 -34.89
N GLU A 422 25.57 43.70 -36.00
CA GLU A 422 24.48 42.83 -36.53
C GLU A 422 23.26 42.58 -35.61
N ASN A 423 22.97 43.46 -34.66
CA ASN A 423 21.80 43.34 -33.77
C ASN A 423 20.55 44.07 -34.33
N THR A 424 19.36 43.56 -34.04
CA THR A 424 18.07 44.19 -34.37
C THR A 424 17.40 44.77 -33.12
N ALA A 425 17.16 46.08 -33.14
CA ALA A 425 16.48 46.81 -32.08
C ALA A 425 15.18 47.45 -32.60
N VAL A 426 14.07 47.29 -31.87
CA VAL A 426 12.75 47.78 -32.28
C VAL A 426 12.15 48.71 -31.22
N GLY A 427 12.10 50.02 -31.50
CA GLY A 427 11.45 51.07 -30.70
C GLY A 427 12.26 52.36 -30.54
N ARG A 428 11.61 53.41 -30.01
CA ARG A 428 12.21 54.73 -29.75
C ARG A 428 13.46 54.67 -28.87
N ALA A 429 14.51 55.42 -29.24
CA ALA A 429 15.81 55.47 -28.53
C ALA A 429 16.58 54.13 -28.47
N SER A 430 16.27 53.19 -29.37
CA SER A 430 17.12 52.03 -29.65
C SER A 430 18.53 52.46 -30.07
N LEU A 431 19.56 51.73 -29.64
CA LEU A 431 20.98 51.96 -30.00
C LEU A 431 21.52 53.39 -29.72
N GLN A 432 20.85 54.18 -28.87
CA GLN A 432 21.10 55.62 -28.70
C GLN A 432 22.55 56.02 -28.36
N THR A 433 23.33 55.16 -27.72
CA THR A 433 24.76 55.42 -27.42
C THR A 433 25.71 54.37 -28.02
N ASN A 434 25.28 53.64 -29.05
CA ASN A 434 26.14 52.71 -29.81
C ASN A 434 27.21 53.50 -30.59
N GLN A 435 28.49 53.29 -30.26
CA GLN A 435 29.63 54.00 -30.89
C GLN A 435 30.52 53.10 -31.76
N THR A 436 30.35 51.78 -31.68
CA THR A 436 31.14 50.78 -32.42
C THR A 436 30.27 49.59 -32.84
N GLY A 437 30.71 48.86 -33.87
CA GLY A 437 29.97 47.77 -34.49
C GLY A 437 29.43 48.14 -35.88
N THR A 438 29.09 47.13 -36.68
CA THR A 438 28.66 47.26 -38.08
C THR A 438 27.33 46.54 -38.32
N ALA A 439 26.56 47.00 -39.32
CA ALA A 439 25.32 46.34 -39.79
C ALA A 439 24.19 46.11 -38.73
N ASN A 440 24.14 46.92 -37.67
CA ASN A 440 22.99 46.94 -36.74
C ASN A 440 21.73 47.54 -37.40
N VAL A 441 20.54 47.03 -37.05
CA VAL A 441 19.23 47.47 -37.57
C VAL A 441 18.40 48.11 -36.45
N ALA A 442 17.87 49.30 -36.70
CA ALA A 442 16.91 49.98 -35.83
C ALA A 442 15.56 50.17 -36.55
N VAL A 443 14.47 49.79 -35.88
CA VAL A 443 13.08 50.04 -36.33
C VAL A 443 12.43 50.93 -35.27
N GLY A 444 12.44 52.25 -35.49
CA GLY A 444 12.18 53.28 -34.46
C GLY A 444 10.72 53.58 -34.15
#